data_AF-A0A0E2AW14-F1
#
_entry.id   AF-A0A0E2AW14-F1
#
_cell.length_a   1.000
_cell.length_b   1.000
_cell.length_c   1.000
_cell.angle_alpha   90.00
_cell.angle_beta   90.00
_cell.angle_gamma   90.00
#
_symmetry.space_group_name_H-M   'P 1'
#
loop_
_entity.id
_entity.type
_entity.pdbx_description
1 polymer ?
#
loop_
_entity_poly.entity_id
_entity_poly.type
_entity_poly.pdbx_seq_one_letter_code
_entity_poly.pdbx_strand_id
1 'polypeptide(L)'
;MKLSQQSQAIIESAIQKAINKYTCGCEQTIVTDIHIQPNQNSGELFIYDDEDEELSSVTIDEWTAYEGDDFYEDAERIFRTVLCRMKENGSFDKLTILKPYSFVLVDEDKETISELLLVDDDTLLVNDELLKGLDKELDDFLKDLLEK
;
A
#
# COMPACT_ATOMS: atom_id res chain seq x y z
N MET A 1 -14.69 -8.74 3.04
CA MET A 1 -14.20 -8.65 4.45
C MET A 1 -14.60 -7.31 5.09
N LYS A 2 -15.09 -7.33 6.34
CA LYS A 2 -15.43 -6.11 7.11
C LYS A 2 -14.61 -6.05 8.39
N LEU A 3 -13.74 -5.05 8.50
CA LEU A 3 -12.94 -4.80 9.69
C LEU A 3 -13.62 -3.80 10.64
N SER A 4 -13.42 -3.99 11.94
CA SER A 4 -13.76 -2.99 12.94
C SER A 4 -12.90 -1.72 12.80
N GLN A 5 -13.37 -0.61 13.36
CA GLN A 5 -12.56 0.63 13.43
C GLN A 5 -11.25 0.41 14.21
N GLN A 6 -11.28 -0.47 15.21
CA GLN A 6 -10.11 -0.82 16.00
C GLN A 6 -9.06 -1.52 15.11
N SER A 7 -9.46 -2.53 14.33
CA SER A 7 -8.55 -3.26 13.45
C SER A 7 -8.00 -2.38 12.33
N GLN A 8 -8.81 -1.46 11.78
CA GLN A 8 -8.32 -0.47 10.82
C GLN A 8 -7.25 0.45 11.43
N ALA A 9 -7.46 0.93 12.66
CA ALA A 9 -6.48 1.77 13.37
C ALA A 9 -5.20 0.99 13.71
N ILE A 10 -5.32 -0.29 14.04
CA ILE A 10 -4.20 -1.19 14.29
C ILE A 10 -3.35 -1.37 13.02
N ILE A 11 -3.98 -1.63 11.87
CA ILE A 11 -3.29 -1.73 10.57
C ILE A 11 -2.52 -0.45 10.26
N GLU A 12 -3.19 0.71 10.35
CA GLU A 12 -2.53 2.01 10.12
C GLU A 12 -1.36 2.24 11.08
N SER A 13 -1.52 1.88 12.35
CA SER A 13 -0.44 2.00 13.34
C SER A 13 0.73 1.06 13.05
N ALA A 14 0.47 -0.14 12.52
CA ALA A 14 1.53 -1.08 12.12
C ALA A 14 2.33 -0.51 10.95
N ILE A 15 1.65 -0.04 9.90
CA ILE A 15 2.30 0.62 8.75
C ILE A 15 3.09 1.85 9.20
N GLN A 16 2.51 2.69 10.07
CA GLN A 16 3.21 3.85 10.63
C GLN A 16 4.46 3.44 11.42
N LYS A 17 4.38 2.36 12.22
CA LYS A 17 5.51 1.84 12.98
C LYS A 17 6.62 1.34 12.05
N ALA A 18 6.27 0.66 10.96
CA ALA A 18 7.23 0.19 9.96
C ALA A 18 7.95 1.37 9.29
N ILE A 19 7.22 2.33 8.72
CA ILE A 19 7.85 3.45 8.00
C ILE A 19 8.67 4.37 8.91
N ASN A 20 8.33 4.45 10.21
CA ASN A 20 9.11 5.23 11.17
C ASN A 20 10.57 4.74 11.29
N LYS A 21 10.88 3.50 10.92
CA LYS A 21 12.26 2.99 10.82
C LYS A 21 13.11 3.80 9.85
N TYR A 22 12.49 4.43 8.85
CA TYR A 22 13.13 5.20 7.80
C TYR A 22 13.02 6.71 8.00
N THR A 23 12.85 7.19 9.24
CA THR A 23 12.80 8.63 9.56
C THR A 23 14.11 9.16 10.17
N CYS A 24 15.09 8.29 10.45
CA CYS A 24 16.41 8.69 10.95
C CYS A 24 17.15 9.41 9.80
N GLY A 25 17.32 10.73 9.90
CA GLY A 25 18.09 11.57 8.94
C GLY A 25 19.60 11.30 8.93
N CYS A 26 19.98 10.05 9.14
CA CYS A 26 21.30 9.57 9.45
C CYS A 26 21.98 9.16 8.14
N GLU A 27 21.32 8.33 7.34
CA GLU A 27 21.69 7.95 5.97
C GLU A 27 20.42 7.68 5.15
N GLN A 28 20.47 7.95 3.84
CA GLN A 28 19.40 7.49 2.94
C GLN A 28 19.46 5.97 2.81
N THR A 29 18.31 5.32 2.87
CA THR A 29 18.16 3.87 2.71
C THR A 29 17.89 3.54 1.25
N ILE A 30 18.40 2.38 0.80
CA ILE A 30 18.22 1.89 -0.56
C ILE A 30 17.05 0.89 -0.68
N VAL A 31 16.17 0.84 0.32
CA VAL A 31 14.98 -0.02 0.30
C VAL A 31 14.14 0.31 -0.91
N THR A 32 13.85 -0.71 -1.72
CA THR A 32 13.05 -0.56 -2.94
C THR A 32 11.59 -0.93 -2.71
N ASP A 33 11.33 -1.93 -1.86
CA ASP A 33 9.98 -2.42 -1.58
C ASP A 33 9.74 -2.56 -0.07
N ILE A 34 8.53 -2.18 0.36
CA ILE A 34 7.99 -2.47 1.68
C ILE A 34 6.90 -3.52 1.50
N HIS A 35 7.18 -4.75 1.92
CA HIS A 35 6.27 -5.88 1.79
C HIS A 35 5.23 -5.87 2.92
N ILE A 36 3.95 -5.92 2.56
CA ILE A 36 2.81 -6.06 3.47
C ILE A 36 2.27 -7.48 3.30
N GLN A 37 2.42 -8.30 4.33
CA GLN A 37 2.09 -9.73 4.32
C GLN A 37 0.98 -10.05 5.33
N PRO A 38 -0.30 -10.03 4.91
CA PRO A 38 -1.39 -10.54 5.73
C PRO A 38 -1.44 -12.07 5.71
N ASN A 39 -1.74 -12.69 6.85
CA ASN A 39 -1.97 -14.13 6.95
C ASN A 39 -3.38 -14.40 7.49
N GLN A 40 -4.26 -14.95 6.65
CA GLN A 40 -5.63 -15.29 7.03
C GLN A 40 -5.68 -16.38 8.11
N ASN A 41 -4.76 -17.36 8.03
CA ASN A 41 -4.76 -18.53 8.90
C ASN A 41 -4.34 -18.18 10.33
N SER A 42 -3.32 -17.34 10.51
CA SER A 42 -2.86 -16.91 11.84
C SER A 42 -3.51 -15.61 12.33
N GLY A 43 -4.09 -14.83 11.41
CA GLY A 43 -4.59 -13.48 11.68
C GLY A 43 -3.48 -12.44 11.84
N GLU A 44 -2.24 -12.78 11.51
CA GLU A 44 -1.11 -11.86 11.66
C GLU A 44 -0.90 -11.03 10.40
N LEU A 45 -0.55 -9.76 10.61
CA LEU A 45 -0.04 -8.85 9.61
C LEU A 45 1.43 -8.60 9.90
N PHE A 46 2.28 -8.93 8.95
CA PHE A 46 3.69 -8.61 8.99
C PHE A 46 4.04 -7.56 7.95
N ILE A 47 5.01 -6.70 8.27
CA ILE A 47 5.57 -5.72 7.36
C ILE A 47 7.09 -5.90 7.34
N TYR A 48 7.63 -6.07 6.14
CA TYR A 48 9.06 -6.27 5.90
C TYR A 48 9.59 -5.23 4.92
N ASP A 49 10.91 -5.14 4.84
CA ASP A 49 11.58 -4.56 3.69
C ASP A 49 11.92 -5.60 2.62
N ASP A 50 12.66 -5.16 1.61
CA ASP A 50 13.12 -5.96 0.47
C ASP A 50 14.29 -6.90 0.80
N GLU A 51 14.89 -6.78 1.99
CA GLU A 51 15.88 -7.72 2.54
C GLU A 51 15.27 -8.71 3.55
N ASP A 52 13.94 -8.81 3.62
CA ASP A 52 13.18 -9.63 4.56
C ASP A 52 13.37 -9.26 6.06
N GLU A 53 13.82 -8.04 6.37
CA GLU A 53 13.86 -7.55 7.76
C GLU A 53 12.44 -7.21 8.25
N GLU A 54 12.01 -7.78 9.38
CA GLU A 54 10.72 -7.43 9.97
C GLU A 54 10.73 -6.01 10.56
N LEU A 55 9.95 -5.13 9.96
CA LEU A 55 9.79 -3.74 10.41
C LEU A 55 8.73 -3.62 11.50
N SER A 56 7.64 -4.38 11.36
CA SER A 56 6.56 -4.45 12.35
C SER A 56 5.64 -5.66 12.13
N SER A 57 4.95 -6.07 13.19
CA SER A 57 3.93 -7.11 13.17
C SER A 57 2.75 -6.76 14.09
N VAL A 58 1.56 -7.27 13.77
CA VAL A 58 0.35 -7.15 14.61
C VAL A 58 -0.68 -8.24 14.29
N THR A 59 -1.64 -8.48 15.19
CA THR A 59 -2.75 -9.43 14.98
C THR A 59 -4.07 -8.71 14.68
N ILE A 60 -4.83 -9.25 13.72
CA ILE A 60 -6.15 -8.80 13.29
C ILE A 60 -7.15 -9.94 13.52
N ASP A 61 -7.92 -9.82 14.60
CA ASP A 61 -8.83 -10.88 15.06
C ASP A 61 -9.84 -11.32 13.99
N GLU A 62 -10.33 -10.38 13.18
CA GLU A 62 -11.35 -10.66 12.17
C GLU A 62 -10.88 -11.55 11.01
N TRP A 63 -9.56 -11.68 10.79
CA TRP A 63 -9.02 -12.46 9.67
C TRP A 63 -9.18 -13.97 9.85
N THR A 64 -8.94 -14.47 11.06
CA THR A 64 -9.09 -15.91 11.36
C THR A 64 -10.54 -16.40 11.28
N ALA A 65 -11.50 -15.48 11.43
CA ALA A 65 -12.93 -15.75 11.30
C ALA A 65 -13.46 -15.49 9.87
N TYR A 66 -12.59 -15.06 8.95
CA TYR A 66 -12.97 -14.80 7.58
C TYR A 66 -12.99 -16.10 6.77
N GLU A 67 -14.15 -16.43 6.19
CA GLU A 67 -14.35 -17.65 5.41
C GLU A 67 -14.52 -17.39 3.90
N GLY A 68 -14.34 -16.14 3.45
CA GLY A 68 -14.38 -15.77 2.04
C GLY A 68 -13.13 -16.21 1.28
N ASP A 69 -13.28 -16.49 -0.01
CA ASP A 69 -12.20 -16.81 -0.95
C ASP A 69 -11.52 -15.57 -1.55
N ASP A 70 -12.08 -14.39 -1.28
CA ASP A 70 -11.65 -13.06 -1.73
C ASP A 70 -10.74 -12.33 -0.71
N PHE A 71 -10.10 -13.06 0.20
CA PHE A 71 -9.29 -12.48 1.29
C PHE A 71 -8.24 -11.47 0.78
N TYR A 72 -7.46 -11.85 -0.22
CA TYR A 72 -6.41 -10.99 -0.76
C TYR A 72 -6.96 -9.81 -1.57
N GLU A 73 -8.09 -9.98 -2.27
CA GLU A 73 -8.76 -8.87 -2.97
C GLU A 73 -9.26 -7.81 -1.97
N ASP A 74 -9.83 -8.26 -0.85
CA ASP A 74 -10.25 -7.36 0.22
C ASP A 74 -9.07 -6.73 0.96
N ALA A 75 -8.03 -7.50 1.25
CA ALA A 75 -6.81 -7.01 1.89
C ALA A 75 -6.16 -5.91 1.03
N GLU A 76 -6.05 -6.14 -0.28
CA GLU A 76 -5.56 -5.15 -1.24
C GLU A 76 -6.36 -3.85 -1.16
N ARG A 77 -7.70 -3.92 -1.24
CA ARG A 77 -8.57 -2.74 -1.15
C ARG A 77 -8.38 -1.99 0.18
N ILE A 78 -8.25 -2.71 1.29
CA ILE A 78 -8.05 -2.12 2.62
C ILE A 78 -6.70 -1.41 2.69
N PHE A 79 -5.61 -2.08 2.28
CA PHE A 79 -4.28 -1.48 2.34
C PHE A 79 -4.13 -0.31 1.39
N ARG A 80 -4.65 -0.38 0.16
CA ARG A 80 -4.70 0.78 -0.75
C ARG A 80 -5.39 1.97 -0.08
N THR A 81 -6.55 1.75 0.54
CA THR A 81 -7.29 2.82 1.23
C THR A 81 -6.47 3.46 2.34
N VAL A 82 -5.80 2.64 3.17
CA VAL A 82 -4.95 3.13 4.27
C VAL A 82 -3.73 3.88 3.76
N LEU A 83 -3.01 3.30 2.79
CA LEU A 83 -1.80 3.88 2.21
C LEU A 83 -2.09 5.19 1.45
N CYS A 84 -3.19 5.26 0.69
CA CYS A 84 -3.63 6.50 0.04
C CYS A 84 -3.90 7.60 1.07
N ARG A 85 -4.64 7.31 2.14
CA ARG A 85 -4.90 8.28 3.21
C ARG A 85 -3.61 8.73 3.89
N MET A 86 -2.68 7.81 4.14
CA MET A 86 -1.36 8.14 4.72
C MET A 86 -0.53 9.03 3.78
N LYS A 87 -0.55 8.75 2.46
CA LYS A 87 0.08 9.60 1.43
C LYS A 87 -0.51 11.01 1.43
N GLU A 88 -1.84 11.12 1.39
CA GLU A 88 -2.57 12.41 1.41
C GLU A 88 -2.28 13.23 2.67
N ASN A 89 -2.03 12.56 3.80
CA ASN A 89 -1.66 13.19 5.07
C ASN A 89 -0.15 13.53 5.18
N GLY A 90 0.67 13.23 4.16
CA GLY A 90 2.10 13.50 4.15
C GLY A 90 2.93 12.56 5.04
N SER A 91 2.41 11.38 5.40
CA SER A 91 3.14 10.42 6.24
C SER A 91 4.45 9.94 5.61
N PHE A 92 4.58 10.03 4.28
CA PHE A 92 5.74 9.55 3.53
C PHE A 92 6.78 10.65 3.19
N ASP A 93 6.47 11.92 3.48
CA ASP A 93 7.28 13.08 3.04
C ASP A 93 8.65 13.15 3.72
N LYS A 94 8.77 12.57 4.91
CA LYS A 94 9.96 12.63 5.76
C LYS A 94 10.78 11.34 5.73
N LEU A 95 10.37 10.37 4.93
CA LEU A 95 11.08 9.11 4.82
C LEU A 95 12.39 9.33 4.07
N THR A 96 13.48 8.78 4.61
CA THR A 96 14.82 8.83 4.02
C THR A 96 15.07 7.64 3.10
N ILE A 97 14.02 7.07 2.50
CA ILE A 97 14.12 6.01 1.50
C ILE A 97 14.40 6.63 0.13
N LEU A 98 15.30 6.05 -0.63
CA LEU A 98 15.57 6.44 -2.01
C LEU A 98 14.32 6.17 -2.87
N LYS A 99 13.86 7.20 -3.60
CA LYS A 99 12.73 7.06 -4.53
C LYS A 99 13.20 6.59 -5.92
N PRO A 100 12.36 5.85 -6.67
CA PRO A 100 11.05 5.36 -6.25
C PRO A 100 11.17 4.14 -5.32
N TYR A 101 10.21 4.01 -4.40
CA TYR A 101 10.00 2.79 -3.63
C TYR A 101 8.52 2.44 -3.60
N SER A 102 8.20 1.17 -3.38
CA SER A 102 6.83 0.67 -3.45
C SER A 102 6.37 0.03 -2.13
N PHE A 103 5.06 0.02 -1.91
CA PHE A 103 4.41 -0.88 -0.96
C PHE A 103 3.78 -2.01 -1.77
N VAL A 104 4.08 -3.25 -1.41
CA VAL A 104 3.66 -4.44 -2.17
C VAL A 104 2.89 -5.37 -1.25
N LEU A 105 1.73 -5.84 -1.72
CA LEU A 105 1.01 -6.95 -1.10
C LEU A 105 1.64 -8.26 -1.52
N VAL A 106 2.05 -9.08 -0.55
CA VAL A 106 2.63 -10.41 -0.78
C VAL A 106 1.84 -11.48 -0.04
N ASP A 107 1.88 -12.70 -0.55
CA ASP A 107 1.30 -13.88 0.12
C ASP A 107 2.24 -14.47 1.18
N GLU A 108 1.87 -15.61 1.77
CA GLU A 108 2.67 -16.29 2.80
C GLU A 108 4.03 -16.82 2.32
N ASP A 109 4.17 -17.08 1.02
CA ASP A 109 5.39 -17.52 0.36
C ASP A 109 6.25 -16.35 -0.17
N LYS A 110 5.87 -15.10 0.15
CA LYS A 110 6.48 -13.86 -0.34
C LYS A 110 6.28 -13.63 -1.84
N GLU A 111 5.35 -14.33 -2.48
CA GLU A 111 5.01 -14.04 -3.86
C GLU A 111 4.22 -12.74 -3.93
N THR A 112 4.55 -11.89 -4.91
CA THR A 112 3.85 -10.63 -5.12
C THR A 112 2.44 -10.89 -5.64
N ILE A 113 1.46 -10.38 -4.90
CA ILE A 113 0.06 -10.36 -5.34
C ILE A 113 -0.22 -9.08 -6.13
N SER A 114 0.17 -7.93 -5.58
CA SER A 114 -0.06 -6.64 -6.24
C SER A 114 0.83 -5.53 -5.67
N GLU A 115 1.24 -4.59 -6.51
CA GLU A 115 1.75 -3.29 -6.07
C GLU A 115 0.59 -2.43 -5.52
N LEU A 116 0.70 -1.99 -4.26
CA LEU A 116 -0.33 -1.22 -3.56
C LEU A 116 -0.15 0.29 -3.76
N LEU A 117 1.09 0.76 -3.61
CA LEU A 117 1.45 2.16 -3.71
C LEU A 117 2.92 2.35 -4.07
N LEU A 118 3.19 2.96 -5.21
CA LEU A 118 4.43 3.58 -5.65
C LEU A 118 4.53 4.99 -5.07
N VAL A 119 5.66 5.24 -4.40
CA VAL A 119 6.06 6.57 -3.93
C VAL A 119 7.25 7.02 -4.75
N ASP A 120 7.01 8.07 -5.53
CA ASP A 120 7.97 8.69 -6.42
C ASP A 120 7.79 10.22 -6.36
N ASP A 121 8.78 10.97 -6.82
CA ASP A 121 8.70 12.43 -6.86
C ASP A 121 7.80 12.93 -8.00
N ASP A 122 7.63 12.14 -9.07
CA ASP A 122 6.99 12.57 -10.32
C ASP A 122 5.81 11.69 -10.79
N THR A 123 5.43 10.63 -10.07
CA THR A 123 4.32 9.75 -10.48
C THR A 123 3.13 9.70 -9.51
N LEU A 124 1.95 10.05 -10.06
CA LEU A 124 0.65 9.71 -9.48
C LEU A 124 0.30 8.28 -9.90
N LEU A 125 0.13 7.38 -8.93
CA LEU A 125 -0.52 6.10 -9.19
C LEU A 125 -2.00 6.35 -9.50
N VAL A 126 -2.39 6.03 -10.72
CA VAL A 126 -3.79 6.08 -11.15
C VAL A 126 -4.34 4.66 -10.96
N ASN A 127 -5.37 4.49 -10.12
CA ASN A 127 -6.05 3.20 -10.02
C ASN A 127 -6.97 2.97 -11.24
N ASP A 128 -7.41 1.73 -11.46
CA ASP A 128 -8.33 1.38 -12.55
C ASP A 128 -9.68 2.13 -12.48
N GLU A 129 -10.10 2.59 -11.31
CA GLU A 129 -11.31 3.42 -11.17
C GLU A 129 -11.11 4.88 -11.59
N LEU A 130 -9.92 5.46 -11.38
CA LEU A 130 -9.55 6.80 -11.87
C LEU A 130 -9.24 6.77 -13.37
N LEU A 131 -8.77 5.64 -13.91
CA LEU A 131 -8.62 5.42 -15.36
C LEU A 131 -9.97 5.36 -16.09
N LYS A 132 -11.06 4.95 -15.41
CA LYS A 132 -12.44 4.97 -15.94
C LYS A 132 -13.00 6.40 -16.02
N GLY A 133 -12.43 7.19 -16.93
CA GLY A 133 -12.82 8.58 -17.17
C GLY A 133 -11.76 9.31 -17.99
N LEU A 134 -10.50 8.92 -17.80
CA LEU A 134 -9.33 9.45 -18.50
C LEU A 134 -9.39 9.20 -20.00
N ASP A 135 -9.84 8.02 -20.44
CA ASP A 135 -10.03 7.74 -21.88
C ASP A 135 -11.01 8.73 -22.53
N LYS A 136 -12.11 9.04 -21.85
CA LYS A 136 -13.12 9.96 -22.38
C LYS A 136 -12.63 11.40 -22.39
N GLU A 137 -11.95 11.83 -21.33
CA GLU A 137 -11.36 13.18 -21.27
C GLU A 137 -10.23 13.35 -22.27
N LEU A 138 -9.45 12.30 -22.54
CA LEU A 138 -8.38 12.29 -23.54
C LEU A 138 -8.96 12.31 -24.97
N ASP A 139 -10.02 11.54 -25.24
CA ASP A 139 -10.73 11.57 -26.53
C ASP A 139 -11.36 12.93 -26.80
N ASP A 140 -12.01 13.53 -25.79
CA ASP A 140 -12.60 14.87 -25.90
C ASP A 140 -11.51 15.94 -26.12
N PHE A 141 -10.36 15.83 -25.44
CA PHE A 141 -9.20 16.71 -25.64
C PHE A 141 -8.60 16.59 -27.05
N LEU A 142 -8.39 15.38 -27.56
CA LEU A 142 -7.88 15.13 -28.91
C LEU A 142 -8.83 15.69 -29.98
N LYS A 143 -10.13 15.56 -29.76
CA LYS A 143 -11.14 16.08 -30.67
C LYS A 143 -11.12 17.61 -30.72
N ASP A 144 -11.03 18.27 -29.57
CA ASP A 144 -10.93 19.73 -29.49
C ASP A 144 -9.63 20.28 -30.11
N LEU A 145 -8.56 19.47 -30.13
CA LEU A 145 -7.28 19.80 -30.77
C LEU A 145 -7.34 19.63 -32.30
N LEU A 146 -8.08 18.64 -32.80
CA LEU A 146 -8.23 18.34 -34.22
C LEU A 146 -9.31 19.18 -34.90
N GLU A 147 -10.24 19.76 -34.14
CA GLU A 147 -11.30 20.66 -34.62
C GLU A 147 -10.89 22.15 -34.61
N LYS A 148 -9.61 22.45 -34.36
CA LYS A 148 -8.96 23.76 -34.56
C LYS A 148 -8.00 23.76 -35.74
#